data_AF-A0A1I2EJE4-F1
#
_entry.id   AF-A0A1I2EJE4-F1
#
_cell.length_a   1.000
_cell.length_b   1.000
_cell.length_c   1.000
_cell.angle_alpha   90.00
_cell.angle_beta   90.00
_cell.angle_gamma   90.00
#
_symmetry.space_group_name_H-M   'P 1'
#
loop_
_entity.id
_entity.type
_entity.pdbx_description
1 polymer ?
#
loop_
_entity_poly.entity_id
_entity_poly.type
_entity_poly.pdbx_seq_one_letter_code
_entity_poly.pdbx_strand_id
1 'polypeptide(L)'
;MKQKARLNEEMQSVKTNEKLDTKLKMERVKALTASISQIDAQISQIHSEEIQEKTKIGASKDDQPKKSTSDNPEKNMDQAVKNSMTYDHLGKLAGVREKLQGSNVTMESGIRFDRMVIESNPHNDAGKSAMLENAEQTVFKLKREIMTKTTRQIHAVDQKMNELVNDLNTTDDSSSESDPKSVGGTGLAGSVANSDKVREHNSRQTEEDPQVSAQKAKVQSSAAMQSIDIRV
;
A
#
# COMPACT_ATOMS: atom_id res chain seq x y z
N MET A 1 26.98 16.85 1.53
CA MET A 1 26.20 16.22 2.63
C MET A 1 26.12 17.05 3.92
N LYS A 2 27.23 17.59 4.47
CA LYS A 2 27.21 18.39 5.72
C LYS A 2 26.24 19.59 5.68
N GLN A 3 26.12 20.27 4.53
CA GLN A 3 25.22 21.41 4.35
C GLN A 3 23.73 21.04 4.37
N LYS A 4 23.35 19.88 3.79
CA LYS A 4 21.97 19.35 3.82
C LYS A 4 21.53 19.01 5.24
N ALA A 5 22.41 18.37 6.03
CA ALA A 5 22.14 18.06 7.43
C ALA A 5 21.88 19.33 8.26
N ARG A 6 22.71 20.36 8.07
CA ARG A 6 22.57 21.67 8.74
C ARG A 6 21.26 22.38 8.39
N LEU A 7 20.86 22.36 7.12
CA LEU A 7 19.59 22.97 6.69
C LEU A 7 18.36 22.22 7.22
N ASN A 8 18.45 20.89 7.35
CA ASN A 8 17.37 20.08 7.92
C ASN A 8 17.21 20.34 9.43
N GLU A 9 18.32 20.50 10.16
CA GLU A 9 18.34 20.90 11.56
C GLU A 9 17.78 22.33 11.74
N GLU A 10 18.16 23.27 10.87
CA GLU A 10 17.60 24.62 10.88
C GLU A 10 16.09 24.62 10.59
N MET A 11 15.61 23.79 9.66
CA MET A 11 14.17 23.62 9.40
C MET A 11 13.42 23.10 10.63
N GLN A 12 14.00 22.16 11.38
CA GLN A 12 13.40 21.67 12.62
C GLN A 12 13.38 22.78 13.69
N SER A 13 14.46 23.55 13.82
CA SER A 13 14.54 24.68 14.76
C SER A 13 13.51 25.77 14.46
N VAL A 14 13.22 26.06 13.18
CA VAL A 14 12.21 27.05 12.77
C VAL A 14 10.80 26.56 13.06
N LYS A 15 10.55 25.25 12.89
CA LYS A 15 9.25 24.62 13.17
C LYS A 15 8.91 24.62 14.66
N THR A 16 9.89 24.41 15.53
CA THR A 16 9.70 24.34 16.99
C THR A 16 9.83 25.68 17.70
N ASN A 17 10.26 26.74 17.02
CA ASN A 17 10.44 28.06 17.64
C ASN A 17 9.10 28.78 17.88
N GLU A 18 8.61 28.80 19.11
CA GLU A 18 7.33 29.43 19.48
C GLU A 18 7.27 30.95 19.32
N LYS A 19 8.42 31.63 19.18
CA LYS A 19 8.51 33.10 19.08
C LYS A 19 8.36 33.65 17.66
N LEU A 20 8.35 32.79 16.64
CA LEU A 20 8.16 33.21 15.24
C LEU A 20 6.67 33.21 14.86
N ASP A 21 6.24 34.27 14.18
CA ASP A 21 4.91 34.35 13.59
C ASP A 21 4.66 33.20 12.60
N THR A 22 3.44 32.67 12.58
CA THR A 22 3.04 31.50 11.79
C THR A 22 3.28 31.70 10.30
N LYS A 23 3.06 32.92 9.80
CA LYS A 23 3.30 33.27 8.39
C LYS A 23 4.79 33.24 8.05
N LEU A 24 5.62 33.83 8.93
CA LEU A 24 7.08 33.86 8.76
C LEU A 24 7.71 32.47 8.89
N LYS A 25 7.18 31.61 9.78
CA LYS A 25 7.57 30.20 9.87
C LYS A 25 7.32 29.47 8.56
N MET A 26 6.12 29.63 7.98
CA MET A 26 5.75 28.93 6.75
C MET A 26 6.63 29.37 5.58
N GLU A 27 6.90 30.67 5.45
CA GLU A 27 7.79 31.22 4.43
C GLU A 27 9.23 30.71 4.58
N ARG A 28 9.76 30.70 5.81
CA ARG A 28 11.11 30.22 6.08
C ARG A 28 11.24 28.70 5.88
N VAL A 29 10.24 27.92 6.27
CA VAL A 29 10.18 26.47 5.98
C VAL A 29 10.11 26.22 4.47
N LYS A 30 9.31 27.01 3.73
CA LYS A 30 9.21 26.90 2.27
C LYS A 30 10.56 27.23 1.60
N ALA A 31 11.23 28.29 2.04
CA ALA A 31 12.55 28.67 1.52
C ALA A 31 13.62 27.59 1.82
N LEU A 32 13.67 27.07 3.05
CA LEU A 32 14.58 25.97 3.41
C LEU A 32 14.30 24.69 2.63
N THR A 33 13.02 24.38 2.38
CA THR A 33 12.62 23.21 1.56
C THR A 33 13.07 23.38 0.11
N ALA A 34 12.87 24.56 -0.47
CA ALA A 34 13.34 24.87 -1.82
C ALA A 34 14.88 24.77 -1.94
N SER A 35 15.61 25.26 -0.93
CA SER A 35 17.07 25.14 -0.88
C SER A 35 17.55 23.69 -0.78
N ILE A 36 16.89 22.85 0.03
CA ILE A 36 17.19 21.41 0.10
C ILE A 36 16.94 20.73 -1.25
N SER A 37 15.82 21.06 -1.91
CA SER A 37 15.50 20.52 -3.24
C SER A 37 16.51 20.93 -4.31
N GLN A 38 17.04 22.16 -4.23
CA GLN A 38 18.08 22.63 -5.14
C GLN A 38 19.40 21.89 -4.92
N ILE A 39 19.78 21.66 -3.65
CA ILE A 39 20.97 20.87 -3.32
C ILE A 39 20.81 19.42 -3.82
N ASP A 40 19.63 18.83 -3.71
CA ASP A 40 19.37 17.49 -4.22
C ASP A 40 19.46 17.42 -5.75
N ALA A 41 18.96 18.44 -6.46
CA ALA A 41 19.13 18.55 -7.91
C ALA A 41 20.62 18.67 -8.31
N GLN A 42 21.41 19.46 -7.58
CA GLN A 42 22.86 19.58 -7.82
C GLN A 42 23.60 18.27 -7.54
N ILE A 43 23.24 17.54 -6.48
CA ILE A 43 23.82 16.22 -6.20
C ILE A 43 23.50 15.26 -7.35
N SER A 44 22.25 15.25 -7.83
CA SER A 44 21.85 14.41 -8.96
C SER A 44 22.58 14.78 -10.25
N GLN A 45 22.82 16.08 -10.48
CA GLN A 45 23.59 16.57 -11.63
C GLN A 45 25.05 16.12 -11.54
N ILE A 46 25.72 16.35 -10.40
CA ILE A 46 27.12 15.92 -10.19
C ILE A 46 27.24 14.41 -10.37
N HIS A 47 26.30 13.63 -9.84
CA HIS A 47 26.30 12.18 -10.01
C HIS A 47 26.10 11.75 -11.47
N SER A 48 25.24 12.47 -12.21
CA SER A 48 25.02 12.22 -13.64
C SER A 48 26.23 12.62 -14.48
N GLU A 49 26.90 13.72 -14.13
CA GLU A 49 28.14 14.18 -14.77
C GLU A 49 29.29 13.21 -14.46
N GLU A 50 29.43 12.71 -13.23
CA GLU A 50 30.44 11.72 -12.85
C GLU A 50 30.24 10.39 -13.62
N ILE A 51 29.00 9.95 -13.79
CA ILE A 51 28.68 8.77 -14.61
C ILE A 51 29.05 9.00 -16.07
N GLN A 52 28.73 10.18 -16.63
CA GLN A 52 29.06 10.55 -18.00
C GLN A 52 30.57 10.71 -18.24
N GLU A 53 31.30 11.24 -17.25
CA GLU A 53 32.76 11.43 -17.34
C GLU A 53 33.50 10.09 -17.27
N LYS A 54 33.07 9.16 -16.40
CA LYS A 54 33.60 7.78 -16.38
C LYS A 54 33.32 7.02 -17.68
N THR A 55 32.17 7.25 -18.32
CA THR A 55 31.87 6.65 -19.64
C THR A 55 32.63 7.31 -20.79
N LYS A 56 32.94 8.62 -20.72
CA LYS A 56 33.75 9.31 -21.75
C LYS A 56 35.25 8.99 -21.66
N ILE A 57 35.80 8.83 -20.46
CA ILE A 57 37.23 8.46 -20.29
C ILE A 57 37.50 7.01 -20.75
N GLY A 58 36.50 6.13 -20.72
CA GLY A 58 36.59 4.75 -21.24
C GLY A 58 36.38 4.59 -22.75
N ALA A 59 35.94 5.63 -23.47
CA ALA A 59 35.50 5.54 -24.86
C ALA A 59 36.51 6.10 -25.88
N SER A 60 37.80 5.79 -25.71
CA SER A 60 38.82 6.10 -26.71
C SER A 60 39.82 4.95 -26.85
N LYS A 61 39.38 3.87 -27.52
CA LYS A 61 40.17 3.06 -28.48
C LYS A 61 39.34 1.90 -29.05
N ASP A 62 39.20 1.95 -30.38
CA ASP A 62 39.05 0.89 -31.38
C ASP A 62 38.07 -0.30 -31.19
N ASP A 63 37.09 -0.29 -32.10
CA ASP A 63 36.72 -1.34 -33.06
C ASP A 63 36.63 -2.84 -32.69
N GLN A 64 35.45 -3.36 -33.05
CA GLN A 64 34.99 -4.72 -33.32
C GLN A 64 34.18 -5.49 -32.25
N PRO A 65 33.05 -6.11 -32.67
CA PRO A 65 32.18 -6.87 -31.78
C PRO A 65 32.78 -8.26 -31.56
N LYS A 66 33.64 -8.39 -30.56
CA LYS A 66 33.92 -9.70 -29.97
C LYS A 66 32.91 -9.95 -28.87
N LYS A 67 32.10 -11.00 -29.06
CA LYS A 67 31.42 -11.74 -27.99
C LYS A 67 32.39 -11.84 -26.82
N SER A 68 32.15 -11.02 -25.81
CA SER A 68 32.87 -11.04 -24.56
C SER A 68 31.84 -11.48 -23.53
N THR A 69 31.84 -12.78 -23.29
CA THR A 69 31.76 -13.32 -21.94
C THR A 69 32.80 -12.57 -21.10
N SER A 70 32.39 -11.42 -20.60
CA SER A 70 33.11 -10.66 -19.59
C SER A 70 32.08 -10.45 -18.51
N ASP A 71 32.24 -11.21 -17.43
CA ASP A 71 31.83 -10.80 -16.10
C ASP A 71 32.44 -9.42 -15.87
N ASN A 72 31.77 -8.37 -16.36
CA ASN A 72 32.24 -7.01 -16.19
C ASN A 72 31.87 -6.62 -14.75
N PRO A 73 32.83 -6.59 -13.81
CA PRO A 73 32.53 -6.41 -12.39
C PRO A 73 31.80 -5.10 -12.11
N GLU A 74 32.00 -4.08 -12.96
CA GLU A 74 31.30 -2.80 -12.88
C GLU A 74 29.81 -2.91 -13.20
N LYS A 75 29.42 -3.69 -14.23
CA LYS A 75 28.00 -3.95 -14.55
C LYS A 75 27.31 -4.76 -13.45
N ASN A 76 28.03 -5.72 -12.88
CA ASN A 76 27.53 -6.55 -11.78
C ASN A 76 27.35 -5.71 -10.49
N MET A 77 28.27 -4.76 -10.23
CA MET A 77 28.16 -3.84 -9.09
C MET A 77 27.00 -2.84 -9.28
N ASP A 78 26.85 -2.26 -10.47
CA ASP A 78 25.72 -1.35 -10.77
C ASP A 78 24.37 -2.08 -10.65
N GLN A 79 24.29 -3.33 -11.09
CA GLN A 79 23.10 -4.15 -10.94
C GLN A 79 22.82 -4.49 -9.47
N ALA A 80 23.84 -4.83 -8.70
CA ALA A 80 23.70 -5.08 -7.26
C ALA A 80 23.22 -3.83 -6.50
N VAL A 81 23.74 -2.64 -6.85
CA VAL A 81 23.30 -1.37 -6.26
C VAL A 81 21.85 -1.08 -6.62
N LYS A 82 21.44 -1.26 -7.88
CA LYS A 82 20.04 -1.11 -8.30
C LYS A 82 19.12 -2.07 -7.55
N ASN A 83 19.48 -3.35 -7.48
CA ASN A 83 18.70 -4.36 -6.76
C ASN A 83 18.59 -4.00 -5.27
N SER A 84 19.68 -3.57 -4.64
CA SER A 84 19.65 -3.09 -3.24
C SER A 84 18.69 -1.91 -3.05
N MET A 85 18.71 -0.92 -3.95
CA MET A 85 17.77 0.20 -3.90
C MET A 85 16.32 -0.25 -4.09
N THR A 86 16.08 -1.21 -4.99
CA THR A 86 14.74 -1.76 -5.25
C THR A 86 14.21 -2.51 -4.02
N TYR A 87 15.03 -3.33 -3.36
CA TYR A 87 14.65 -4.02 -2.12
C TYR A 87 14.34 -3.04 -0.98
N ASP A 88 15.14 -1.98 -0.83
CA ASP A 88 14.85 -0.91 0.13
C ASP A 88 13.51 -0.23 -0.15
N HIS A 89 13.20 0.01 -1.43
CA HIS A 89 11.93 0.61 -1.84
C HIS A 89 10.76 -0.34 -1.59
N LEU A 90 10.92 -1.63 -1.87
CA LEU A 90 9.94 -2.67 -1.61
C LEU A 90 9.64 -2.77 -0.10
N GLY A 91 10.67 -2.74 0.74
CA GLY A 91 10.53 -2.73 2.19
C GLY A 91 9.76 -1.50 2.70
N LYS A 92 10.02 -0.30 2.14
CA LYS A 92 9.27 0.92 2.48
C LYS A 92 7.80 0.80 2.06
N LEU A 93 7.52 0.30 0.86
CA LEU A 93 6.15 0.10 0.38
C LEU A 93 5.40 -0.94 1.21
N ALA A 94 6.05 -2.05 1.58
CA ALA A 94 5.48 -3.06 2.48
C ALA A 94 5.10 -2.46 3.84
N GLY A 95 5.97 -1.63 4.43
CA GLY A 95 5.66 -0.92 5.67
C GLY A 95 4.52 0.10 5.54
N VAL A 96 4.40 0.78 4.39
CA VAL A 96 3.25 1.67 4.12
C VAL A 96 1.96 0.86 3.99
N ARG A 97 1.99 -0.26 3.26
CA ARG A 97 0.87 -1.18 3.08
C ARG A 97 0.35 -1.68 4.43
N GLU A 98 1.25 -2.13 5.30
CA GLU A 98 0.91 -2.60 6.65
C GLU A 98 0.24 -1.51 7.49
N LYS A 99 0.77 -0.28 7.48
CA LYS A 99 0.17 0.86 8.19
C LYS A 99 -1.23 1.19 7.68
N LEU A 100 -1.44 1.18 6.36
CA LEU A 100 -2.76 1.41 5.76
C LEU A 100 -3.74 0.29 6.13
N GLN A 101 -3.29 -0.97 6.13
CA GLN A 101 -4.10 -2.11 6.57
C GLN A 101 -4.48 -2.00 8.05
N GLY A 102 -3.52 -1.72 8.92
CA GLY A 102 -3.77 -1.51 10.35
C GLY A 102 -4.75 -0.36 10.61
N SER A 103 -4.63 0.73 9.84
CA SER A 103 -5.59 1.84 9.88
C SER A 103 -7.01 1.39 9.52
N ASN A 104 -7.18 0.60 8.45
CA ASN A 104 -8.48 0.04 8.08
C ASN A 104 -9.08 -0.86 9.17
N VAL A 105 -8.28 -1.77 9.74
CA VAL A 105 -8.73 -2.65 10.84
C VAL A 105 -9.14 -1.83 12.07
N THR A 106 -8.38 -0.78 12.39
CA THR A 106 -8.69 0.13 13.49
C THR A 106 -9.99 0.91 13.24
N MET A 107 -10.21 1.38 12.01
CA MET A 107 -11.47 2.05 11.65
C MET A 107 -12.66 1.10 11.71
N GLU A 108 -12.52 -0.13 11.20
CA GLU A 108 -13.60 -1.12 11.22
C GLU A 108 -13.98 -1.51 12.65
N SER A 109 -12.99 -1.82 13.50
CA SER A 109 -13.23 -2.13 14.91
C SER A 109 -13.83 -0.93 15.66
N GLY A 110 -13.38 0.29 15.36
CA GLY A 110 -13.96 1.52 15.90
C GLY A 110 -15.44 1.69 15.52
N ILE A 111 -15.83 1.46 14.26
CA ILE A 111 -17.23 1.51 13.82
C ILE A 111 -18.06 0.46 14.56
N ARG A 112 -17.56 -0.79 14.66
CA ARG A 112 -18.26 -1.87 15.36
C ARG A 112 -18.44 -1.55 16.85
N PHE A 113 -17.41 -1.00 17.48
CA PHE A 113 -17.46 -0.60 18.89
C PHE A 113 -18.47 0.53 19.11
N ASP A 114 -18.38 1.62 18.34
CA ASP A 114 -19.30 2.76 18.44
C ASP A 114 -20.75 2.30 18.24
N ARG A 115 -20.98 1.43 17.24
CA ARG A 115 -22.29 0.84 16.96
C ARG A 115 -22.81 0.03 18.15
N MET A 116 -21.98 -0.84 18.73
CA MET A 116 -22.33 -1.64 19.90
C MET A 116 -22.69 -0.76 21.11
N VAL A 117 -21.94 0.32 21.35
CA VAL A 117 -22.21 1.26 22.45
C VAL A 117 -23.60 1.87 22.31
N ILE A 118 -23.98 2.28 21.10
CA ILE A 118 -25.29 2.90 20.85
C ILE A 118 -26.41 1.84 20.84
N GLU A 119 -26.19 0.69 20.22
CA GLU A 119 -27.15 -0.43 20.17
C GLU A 119 -27.42 -1.06 21.55
N SER A 120 -26.49 -0.95 22.49
CA SER A 120 -26.70 -1.36 23.88
C SER A 120 -27.79 -0.49 24.53
N ASN A 121 -29.04 -0.94 24.38
CA ASN A 121 -30.23 -0.23 24.81
C ASN A 121 -31.04 -1.03 25.84
N PRO A 122 -30.52 -1.19 27.07
CA PRO A 122 -31.18 -2.00 28.11
C PRO A 122 -32.55 -1.45 28.53
N HIS A 123 -32.83 -0.17 28.23
CA HIS A 123 -34.08 0.50 28.60
C HIS A 123 -35.00 0.77 27.40
N ASN A 124 -34.67 0.25 26.21
CA ASN A 124 -35.42 0.45 24.97
C ASN A 124 -35.76 1.94 24.67
N ASP A 125 -34.79 2.82 24.93
CA ASP A 125 -34.88 4.26 24.68
C ASP A 125 -34.95 4.54 23.16
N ALA A 126 -36.07 5.08 22.69
CA ALA A 126 -36.29 5.46 21.30
C ALA A 126 -35.29 6.53 20.81
N GLY A 127 -34.78 7.38 21.72
CA GLY A 127 -33.74 8.36 21.41
C GLY A 127 -32.43 7.72 20.97
N LYS A 128 -32.06 6.56 21.53
CA LYS A 128 -30.87 5.82 21.10
C LYS A 128 -31.01 5.26 19.69
N SER A 129 -32.20 4.81 19.29
CA SER A 129 -32.46 4.35 17.92
C SER A 129 -32.30 5.50 16.92
N ALA A 130 -32.84 6.67 17.22
CA ALA A 130 -32.65 7.86 16.39
C ALA A 130 -31.17 8.32 16.36
N MET A 131 -30.46 8.21 17.48
CA MET A 131 -29.03 8.50 17.54
C MET A 131 -28.21 7.53 16.70
N LEU A 132 -28.56 6.23 16.71
CA LEU A 132 -27.91 5.21 15.88
C LEU A 132 -28.11 5.50 14.39
N GLU A 133 -29.33 5.83 13.99
CA GLU A 133 -29.64 6.19 12.61
C GLU A 133 -28.85 7.41 12.14
N ASN A 134 -28.81 8.48 12.96
CA ASN A 134 -28.01 9.66 12.68
C ASN A 134 -26.51 9.34 12.59
N ALA A 135 -25.99 8.50 13.50
CA ALA A 135 -24.59 8.07 13.48
C ALA A 135 -24.27 7.24 12.23
N GLU A 136 -25.18 6.38 11.77
CA GLU A 136 -25.05 5.60 10.54
C GLU A 136 -24.96 6.49 9.29
N GLN A 137 -25.82 7.50 9.21
CA GLN A 137 -25.87 8.41 8.07
C GLN A 137 -24.70 9.41 8.04
N THR A 138 -24.10 9.70 9.19
CA THR A 138 -23.01 10.67 9.33
C THR A 138 -21.66 10.00 9.55
N VAL A 139 -21.31 9.72 10.81
CA VAL A 139 -19.98 9.28 11.24
C VAL A 139 -19.61 7.94 10.62
N PHE A 140 -20.49 6.94 10.66
CA PHE A 140 -20.15 5.61 10.14
C PHE A 140 -20.06 5.59 8.62
N LYS A 141 -20.95 6.33 7.93
CA LYS A 141 -20.82 6.55 6.48
C LYS A 141 -19.47 7.18 6.13
N LEU A 142 -19.08 8.27 6.80
CA LEU A 142 -17.80 8.93 6.55
C LEU A 142 -16.61 8.00 6.85
N LYS A 143 -16.62 7.27 7.97
CA LYS A 143 -15.58 6.30 8.31
C LYS A 143 -15.47 5.20 7.23
N ARG A 144 -16.60 4.70 6.70
CA ARG A 144 -16.62 3.73 5.59
C ARG A 144 -16.07 4.30 4.27
N GLU A 145 -16.35 5.57 3.97
CA GLU A 145 -15.79 6.25 2.79
C GLU A 145 -14.26 6.40 2.90
N ILE A 146 -13.76 6.79 4.08
CA ILE A 146 -12.32 6.87 4.34
C ILE A 146 -11.66 5.49 4.25
N MET A 147 -12.31 4.46 4.80
CA MET A 147 -11.84 3.07 4.70
C MET A 147 -11.75 2.63 3.23
N THR A 148 -12.75 2.95 2.42
CA THR A 148 -12.75 2.67 0.97
C THR A 148 -11.60 3.39 0.26
N LYS A 149 -11.35 4.67 0.60
CA LYS A 149 -10.22 5.43 0.06
C LYS A 149 -8.88 4.81 0.45
N THR A 150 -8.74 4.36 1.69
CA THR A 150 -7.54 3.69 2.21
C THR A 150 -7.32 2.35 1.50
N THR A 151 -8.38 1.57 1.25
CA THR A 151 -8.31 0.34 0.46
C THR A 151 -7.81 0.60 -0.97
N ARG A 152 -8.26 1.69 -1.61
CA ARG A 152 -7.72 2.08 -2.92
C ARG A 152 -6.23 2.44 -2.86
N GLN A 153 -5.78 3.08 -1.79
CA GLN A 153 -4.36 3.37 -1.59
C GLN A 153 -3.53 2.10 -1.37
N ILE A 154 -4.05 1.10 -0.64
CA ILE A 154 -3.43 -0.21 -0.50
C ILE A 154 -3.24 -0.85 -1.87
N HIS A 155 -4.28 -0.87 -2.72
CA HIS A 155 -4.17 -1.40 -4.08
C HIS A 155 -3.15 -0.67 -4.94
N ALA A 156 -3.05 0.66 -4.82
CA ALA A 156 -2.04 1.43 -5.53
C ALA A 156 -0.61 1.11 -5.05
N VAL A 157 -0.44 0.82 -3.75
CA VAL A 157 0.85 0.36 -3.21
C VAL A 157 1.16 -1.06 -3.71
N ASP A 158 0.19 -1.96 -3.69
CA ASP A 158 0.34 -3.34 -4.19
C ASP A 158 0.75 -3.35 -5.67
N GLN A 159 0.16 -2.49 -6.50
CA GLN A 159 0.55 -2.32 -7.91
C GLN A 159 2.01 -1.91 -8.05
N LYS A 160 2.46 -0.89 -7.30
CA LYS A 160 3.85 -0.45 -7.31
C LYS A 160 4.82 -1.52 -6.80
N MET A 161 4.42 -2.29 -5.79
CA MET A 161 5.23 -3.41 -5.31
C MET A 161 5.39 -4.47 -6.39
N ASN A 162 4.32 -4.80 -7.12
CA ASN A 162 4.37 -5.76 -8.23
C ASN A 162 5.22 -5.24 -9.39
N GLU A 163 5.15 -3.95 -9.72
CA GLU A 163 6.03 -3.31 -10.71
C GLU A 163 7.50 -3.49 -10.34
N LEU A 164 7.89 -3.17 -9.09
CA LEU A 164 9.27 -3.33 -8.63
C LEU A 164 9.74 -4.80 -8.61
N VAL A 165 8.84 -5.74 -8.28
CA VAL A 165 9.15 -7.17 -8.33
C VAL A 165 9.37 -7.64 -9.77
N ASN A 166 8.58 -7.14 -10.72
CA ASN A 166 8.76 -7.43 -12.14
C ASN A 166 10.07 -6.81 -12.67
N ASP A 167 10.44 -5.61 -12.23
CA ASP A 167 11.71 -4.97 -12.59
C ASP A 167 12.91 -5.80 -12.13
N LEU A 168 12.84 -6.43 -10.94
CA LEU A 168 13.87 -7.35 -10.45
C LEU A 168 13.94 -8.63 -11.30
N ASN A 169 12.81 -9.25 -11.62
CA ASN A 169 12.78 -10.49 -12.40
C ASN A 169 13.27 -10.29 -13.84
N THR A 170 12.92 -9.14 -14.47
CA THR A 170 13.36 -8.82 -15.84
C THR A 170 14.84 -8.47 -15.94
N THR A 171 15.46 -8.02 -14.84
CA THR A 171 16.91 -7.79 -14.82
C THR A 171 17.72 -9.07 -14.69
N ASP A 172 17.18 -10.13 -14.08
CA ASP A 172 17.83 -11.45 -13.99
C ASP A 172 17.71 -12.28 -15.28
N ASP A 173 16.62 -12.11 -16.05
CA ASP A 173 16.40 -12.79 -17.35
C ASP A 173 17.34 -12.31 -18.48
N SER A 174 18.18 -11.30 -18.23
CA SER A 174 19.21 -10.86 -19.19
C SER A 174 20.39 -11.85 -19.31
N SER A 175 20.35 -12.97 -18.58
CA SER A 175 21.40 -14.00 -18.54
C SER A 175 21.06 -15.31 -19.26
N SER A 176 19.86 -15.47 -19.82
CA SER A 176 19.53 -16.64 -20.64
C SER A 176 19.55 -16.32 -22.13
N GLU A 177 20.73 -16.44 -22.75
CA GLU A 177 20.84 -16.72 -24.19
C GLU A 177 20.17 -18.08 -24.47
N SER A 178 18.89 -18.07 -24.85
CA SER A 178 18.35 -19.12 -25.72
C SER A 178 18.40 -18.60 -27.16
N ASP A 179 19.50 -18.90 -27.85
CA ASP A 179 19.68 -18.56 -29.26
C ASP A 179 18.66 -19.31 -30.15
N PRO A 180 18.23 -18.71 -31.29
CA PRO A 180 17.09 -19.15 -32.09
C PRO A 180 17.50 -20.02 -33.29
N LYS A 181 16.59 -20.89 -33.76
CA LYS A 181 16.56 -21.32 -35.17
C LYS A 181 15.14 -21.23 -35.73
N SER A 182 14.93 -20.20 -36.53
CA SER A 182 13.92 -20.12 -37.59
C SER A 182 14.28 -21.11 -38.71
N VAL A 183 13.28 -21.79 -39.30
CA VAL A 183 12.91 -21.69 -40.73
C VAL A 183 11.71 -22.60 -41.02
N GLY A 184 10.61 -21.99 -41.51
CA GLY A 184 9.96 -22.47 -42.73
C GLY A 184 8.55 -23.05 -42.64
N GLY A 185 7.59 -22.35 -43.25
CA GLY A 185 6.64 -23.01 -44.16
C GLY A 185 5.13 -22.89 -43.86
N THR A 186 4.51 -21.84 -44.41
CA THR A 186 3.25 -21.86 -45.21
C THR A 186 2.11 -22.81 -44.81
N GLY A 187 0.92 -22.24 -44.55
CA GLY A 187 -0.35 -22.98 -44.62
C GLY A 187 -1.58 -22.13 -44.31
N LEU A 188 -2.40 -21.92 -45.32
CA LEU A 188 -3.62 -21.12 -45.35
C LEU A 188 -4.80 -21.73 -44.56
N ALA A 189 -5.81 -20.89 -44.38
CA ALA A 189 -7.26 -21.16 -44.41
C ALA A 189 -7.95 -21.47 -43.07
N GLY A 190 -9.04 -20.74 -42.86
CA GLY A 190 -9.81 -20.73 -41.63
C GLY A 190 -10.73 -21.93 -41.43
N SER A 191 -11.38 -21.97 -40.27
CA SER A 191 -12.74 -22.45 -40.16
C SER A 191 -13.35 -21.88 -38.88
N VAL A 192 -14.36 -21.03 -39.06
CA VAL A 192 -15.39 -20.76 -38.07
C VAL A 192 -16.28 -22.00 -38.06
N ALA A 193 -16.38 -22.71 -36.95
CA ALA A 193 -17.48 -23.64 -36.72
C ALA A 193 -17.84 -23.68 -35.23
N ASN A 194 -19.02 -23.12 -34.99
CA ASN A 194 -19.86 -23.17 -33.82
C ASN A 194 -20.12 -24.62 -33.37
N SER A 195 -20.26 -24.86 -32.07
CA SER A 195 -20.99 -26.01 -31.51
C SER A 195 -21.43 -25.71 -30.09
N ASP A 196 -22.65 -25.18 -29.99
CA ASP A 196 -23.55 -25.30 -28.85
C ASP A 196 -23.55 -26.70 -28.23
N LYS A 197 -23.58 -26.73 -26.89
CA LYS A 197 -24.34 -27.75 -26.16
C LYS A 197 -24.94 -27.15 -24.89
N VAL A 198 -26.21 -26.79 -25.02
CA VAL A 198 -27.19 -26.52 -23.96
C VAL A 198 -27.99 -27.80 -23.69
N ARG A 199 -28.56 -27.89 -22.48
CA ARG A 199 -29.53 -28.85 -21.87
C ARG A 199 -28.88 -29.90 -20.98
N GLU A 200 -29.39 -30.19 -19.77
CA GLU A 200 -30.74 -30.04 -19.24
C GLU A 200 -30.68 -30.05 -17.69
N HIS A 201 -31.23 -29.05 -17.00
CA HIS A 201 -32.48 -29.12 -16.23
C HIS A 201 -32.77 -30.43 -15.48
N ASN A 202 -32.87 -30.33 -14.15
CA ASN A 202 -33.99 -30.95 -13.44
C ASN A 202 -34.52 -29.98 -12.37
N SER A 203 -35.84 -29.87 -12.30
CA SER A 203 -36.59 -28.86 -11.57
C SER A 203 -37.50 -29.51 -10.53
N ARG A 204 -37.67 -28.85 -9.38
CA ARG A 204 -38.88 -28.81 -8.51
C ARG A 204 -39.21 -30.10 -7.72
N GLN A 205 -39.75 -30.07 -6.50
CA GLN A 205 -40.90 -29.30 -5.98
C GLN A 205 -40.94 -29.45 -4.41
N THR A 206 -41.07 -28.35 -3.65
CA THR A 206 -42.21 -27.92 -2.77
C THR A 206 -42.36 -28.54 -1.36
N GLU A 207 -42.36 -27.63 -0.38
CA GLU A 207 -43.31 -27.44 0.76
C GLU A 207 -43.43 -28.52 1.85
N GLU A 208 -43.02 -28.18 3.10
CA GLU A 208 -43.90 -27.76 4.21
C GLU A 208 -43.12 -27.70 5.56
N ASP A 209 -43.19 -26.54 6.23
CA ASP A 209 -43.18 -26.41 7.71
C ASP A 209 -44.64 -26.64 8.18
N PRO A 210 -44.98 -27.02 9.45
CA PRO A 210 -44.34 -26.54 10.68
C PRO A 210 -44.32 -27.53 11.88
N GLN A 211 -43.46 -27.33 12.89
CA GLN A 211 -43.93 -27.39 14.29
C GLN A 211 -42.96 -26.87 15.37
N VAL A 212 -43.61 -26.16 16.28
CA VAL A 212 -43.18 -25.54 17.53
C VAL A 212 -42.71 -26.58 18.57
N SER A 213 -41.62 -26.31 19.28
CA SER A 213 -41.47 -26.76 20.67
C SER A 213 -40.53 -25.85 21.45
N ALA A 214 -41.10 -25.18 22.44
CA ALA A 214 -40.41 -24.42 23.45
C ALA A 214 -39.68 -25.37 24.42
N GLN A 215 -38.38 -25.14 24.67
CA GLN A 215 -37.76 -25.56 25.91
C GLN A 215 -36.90 -24.45 26.53
N LYS A 216 -37.43 -23.99 27.66
CA LYS A 216 -36.91 -23.03 28.61
C LYS A 216 -35.79 -23.70 29.43
N ALA A 217 -34.53 -23.35 29.17
CA ALA A 217 -33.42 -23.74 30.03
C ALA A 217 -33.07 -22.58 30.97
N LYS A 218 -33.27 -22.87 32.26
CA LYS A 218 -33.12 -22.03 33.44
C LYS A 218 -31.64 -21.70 33.67
N VAL A 219 -31.31 -20.42 33.73
CA VAL A 219 -30.00 -19.92 34.19
C VAL A 219 -29.84 -20.24 35.67
N GLN A 220 -28.81 -21.01 36.01
CA GLN A 220 -28.19 -21.00 37.34
C GLN A 220 -26.85 -20.27 37.21
N SER A 221 -26.77 -19.10 37.83
CA SER A 221 -25.50 -18.44 38.16
C SER A 221 -25.64 -17.86 39.55
N SER A 222 -24.84 -18.39 40.47
CA SER A 222 -24.74 -18.04 41.87
C SER A 222 -23.61 -17.04 42.11
N ALA A 223 -23.89 -16.00 42.91
CA ALA A 223 -22.95 -15.17 43.68
C ALA A 223 -21.92 -14.33 42.88
N ALA A 224 -21.55 -13.10 43.25
CA ALA A 224 -21.63 -12.39 44.51
C ALA A 224 -21.73 -10.87 44.26
N MET A 225 -22.61 -10.19 44.99
CA MET A 225 -22.60 -8.73 45.11
C MET A 225 -21.57 -8.34 46.17
N GLN A 226 -20.54 -7.59 45.80
CA GLN A 226 -19.72 -6.86 46.76
C GLN A 226 -20.20 -5.40 46.77
N SER A 227 -20.97 -5.07 47.80
CA SER A 227 -21.32 -3.70 48.19
C SER A 227 -20.12 -3.03 48.83
N ILE A 228 -19.67 -1.90 48.27
CA ILE A 228 -18.66 -1.02 48.88
C ILE A 228 -19.42 -0.01 49.76
N ASP A 229 -19.19 -0.09 51.06
CA ASP A 229 -19.67 0.85 52.08
C ASP A 229 -18.71 2.06 52.13
N ILE A 230 -19.23 3.27 51.90
CA ILE A 230 -18.49 4.53 52.05
C ILE A 230 -19.05 5.23 53.28
N ARG A 231 -18.29 5.26 54.37
CA ARG A 231 -18.58 6.12 55.51
C ARG A 231 -17.82 7.44 55.38
N VAL A 232 -18.57 8.51 55.67
CA VAL A 232 -18.17 9.92 55.76
C VAL A 232 -17.40 10.18 57.05
#